data_AF-A0A838SJH4-F1
#
_entry.id   AF-A0A838SJH4-F1
#
_cell.length_a   1.000
_cell.length_b   1.000
_cell.length_c   1.000
_cell.angle_alpha   90.00
_cell.angle_beta   90.00
_cell.angle_gamma   90.00
#
_symmetry.space_group_name_H-M   'P 1'
#
loop_
_entity.id
_entity.type
_entity.pdbx_description
1 polymer ?
#
loop_
_entity_poly.entity_id
_entity_poly.type
_entity_poly.pdbx_seq_one_letter_code
_entity_poly.pdbx_strand_id
1 'polypeptide(L)'
;MLALRLHPMFVHFPIALLFTTVLFDAAGAWFKCENFRDGALWLLIPGLLGGVAAGMAGDWAEEAAEKAGTTKSMIEPHETLAFVALGIFGVRLLGRLGLRNQFTWKTFAPYFLIAAIGLGTLSAMGHYGGDLV
;
A
#
# COMPACT_ATOMS: atom_id res chain seq x y z
N MET A 1 11.10 10.60 -20.07
CA MET A 1 11.19 11.67 -19.04
C MET A 1 9.91 11.84 -18.23
N LEU A 2 8.73 11.97 -18.86
CA LEU A 2 7.47 12.10 -18.11
C LEU A 2 7.14 10.85 -17.28
N ALA A 3 7.26 9.65 -17.85
CA ALA A 3 6.98 8.38 -17.16
C ALA A 3 7.77 8.18 -15.86
N LEU A 4 9.09 8.45 -15.91
CA LEU A 4 10.00 8.43 -14.74
C LEU A 4 9.56 9.35 -13.59
N ARG A 5 8.79 10.41 -13.87
CA ARG A 5 8.30 11.34 -12.84
C ARG A 5 6.93 10.96 -12.31
N LEU A 6 6.11 10.28 -13.10
CA LEU A 6 4.76 9.90 -12.72
C LEU A 6 4.77 8.83 -11.62
N HIS A 7 5.62 7.81 -11.75
CA HIS A 7 5.68 6.72 -10.76
C HIS A 7 5.96 7.23 -9.32
N PRO A 8 7.01 8.04 -9.06
CA PRO A 8 7.25 8.63 -7.74
C PRO A 8 6.10 9.52 -7.23
N MET A 9 5.37 10.20 -8.11
CA MET A 9 4.20 11.00 -7.71
C MET A 9 3.05 10.12 -7.20
N PHE A 10 2.79 8.99 -7.88
CA PHE A 10 1.68 8.11 -7.52
C PHE A 10 1.95 7.25 -6.29
N VAL A 11 3.20 6.84 -6.01
CA VAL A 11 3.51 5.96 -4.87
C VAL A 11 3.23 6.61 -3.50
N HIS A 12 3.25 7.94 -3.39
CA HIS A 12 2.97 8.61 -2.12
C HIS A 12 1.54 8.40 -1.62
N PHE A 13 0.56 8.30 -2.52
CA PHE A 13 -0.85 8.08 -2.18
C PHE A 13 -1.10 6.75 -1.44
N PRO A 14 -0.78 5.57 -2.02
CA PRO A 14 -0.98 4.30 -1.33
C PRO A 14 -0.17 4.23 -0.03
N ILE A 15 1.03 4.80 0.02
CA ILE A 15 1.82 4.84 1.26
C ILE A 15 1.07 5.61 2.35
N ALA A 16 0.74 6.88 2.10
CA ALA A 16 0.05 7.72 3.08
C ALA A 16 -1.29 7.13 3.51
N LEU A 17 -2.06 6.57 2.57
CA LEU A 17 -3.37 5.99 2.86
C LEU A 17 -3.27 4.69 3.67
N LEU A 18 -2.28 3.82 3.44
CA LEU A 18 -2.09 2.64 4.30
C LEU A 18 -1.79 3.06 5.74
N PHE A 19 -0.84 3.97 5.94
CA PHE A 19 -0.52 4.50 7.27
C PHE A 19 -1.76 5.13 7.94
N THR A 20 -2.51 5.96 7.20
CA THR A 20 -3.71 6.62 7.71
C THR A 20 -4.77 5.60 8.13
N THR A 21 -4.99 4.53 7.35
CA THR A 21 -5.96 3.47 7.71
C THR A 21 -5.58 2.77 9.00
N VAL A 22 -4.28 2.52 9.23
CA VAL A 22 -3.79 1.91 10.47
C VAL A 22 -3.99 2.84 11.67
N LEU A 23 -3.74 4.14 11.51
CA LEU A 23 -4.00 5.13 12.56
C LEU A 23 -5.49 5.23 12.90
N PHE A 24 -6.35 5.22 11.88
CA PHE A 24 -7.80 5.23 12.07
C PHE A 24 -8.27 3.94 12.75
N ASP A 25 -7.66 2.80 12.44
CA ASP A 25 -7.97 1.53 13.11
C ASP A 25 -7.60 1.53 14.59
N ALA A 26 -6.40 2.03 14.90
CA ALA A 26 -5.96 2.21 16.28
C ALA A 26 -6.87 3.19 17.04
N ALA A 27 -7.21 4.33 16.43
CA ALA A 27 -8.12 5.33 17.01
C ALA A 27 -9.53 4.78 17.20
N GLY A 28 -10.08 4.06 16.21
CA GLY A 28 -11.40 3.44 16.29
C GLY A 28 -11.48 2.37 17.39
N ALA A 29 -10.41 1.60 17.59
CA ALA A 29 -10.31 0.63 18.68
C ALA A 29 -10.18 1.31 20.05
N TRP A 30 -9.35 2.35 20.16
CA TRP A 30 -9.08 3.06 21.41
C TRP A 30 -10.29 3.88 21.89
N PHE A 31 -10.89 4.66 20.98
CA PHE A 31 -12.03 5.54 21.28
C PHE A 31 -13.39 4.85 21.12
N LYS A 32 -13.43 3.60 20.64
CA LYS A 32 -14.66 2.84 20.35
C LYS A 32 -15.63 3.59 19.44
N CYS A 33 -15.10 4.32 18.46
CA CYS A 33 -15.88 5.18 17.57
C CYS A 33 -15.96 4.58 16.16
N GLU A 34 -17.19 4.37 15.68
CA GLU A 34 -17.47 3.75 14.38
C GLU A 34 -16.99 4.61 13.21
N ASN A 35 -17.05 5.94 13.33
CA ASN A 35 -16.61 6.87 12.27
C ASN A 35 -15.15 6.65 11.85
N PHE A 36 -14.25 6.34 12.79
CA PHE A 36 -12.85 6.03 12.44
C PHE A 36 -12.74 4.71 11.67
N ARG A 37 -13.55 3.71 12.02
CA ARG A 37 -13.55 2.40 11.35
C ARG A 37 -14.12 2.51 9.93
N ASP A 38 -15.15 3.32 9.74
CA ASP A 38 -15.69 3.61 8.41
C ASP A 38 -14.70 4.45 7.60
N GLY A 39 -14.06 5.44 8.21
CA GLY A 39 -12.99 6.20 7.56
C GLY A 39 -11.85 5.29 7.08
N ALA A 40 -11.40 4.34 7.90
CA ALA A 40 -10.37 3.38 7.50
C ALA A 40 -10.81 2.50 6.31
N LEU A 41 -12.09 2.07 6.27
CA LEU A 41 -12.64 1.35 5.11
C LEU A 41 -12.60 2.22 3.85
N TRP A 42 -13.12 3.44 3.93
CA TRP A 42 -13.21 4.36 2.79
C TRP A 42 -11.84 4.81 2.28
N LEU A 43 -10.82 4.87 3.13
CA LEU A 43 -9.44 5.20 2.74
C LEU A 43 -8.70 4.04 2.07
N LEU A 44 -9.07 2.78 2.34
CA LEU A 44 -8.46 1.62 1.68
C LEU A 44 -8.77 1.59 0.18
N ILE A 45 -9.94 2.07 -0.25
CA ILE A 45 -10.35 2.09 -1.66
C ILE A 45 -9.44 2.98 -2.51
N PRO A 46 -9.29 4.30 -2.25
CA PRO A 46 -8.36 5.13 -2.98
C PRO A 46 -6.91 4.71 -2.76
N GLY A 47 -6.57 4.09 -1.63
CA GLY A 47 -5.24 3.52 -1.40
C GLY A 47 -4.92 2.39 -2.38
N LEU A 48 -5.85 1.46 -2.56
CA LEU A 48 -5.72 0.37 -3.53
C LEU A 48 -5.67 0.90 -4.97
N LEU A 49 -6.58 1.83 -5.33
CA LEU A 49 -6.58 2.45 -6.67
C LEU A 49 -5.30 3.22 -6.95
N GLY A 50 -4.79 3.96 -5.95
CA GLY A 50 -3.51 4.68 -6.04
C GLY A 50 -2.33 3.71 -6.22
N GLY A 51 -2.34 2.57 -5.53
CA GLY A 51 -1.36 1.51 -5.74
C GLY A 51 -1.38 0.94 -7.16
N VAL A 52 -2.57 0.71 -7.73
CA VAL A 52 -2.71 0.22 -9.12
C VAL A 52 -2.17 1.27 -10.10
N ALA A 53 -2.53 2.53 -9.92
CA ALA A 53 -2.03 3.63 -10.73
C ALA A 53 -0.50 3.77 -10.64
N ALA A 54 0.07 3.61 -9.44
CA ALA A 54 1.51 3.61 -9.23
C ALA A 54 2.22 2.45 -9.93
N GLY A 55 1.64 1.23 -9.88
CA GLY A 55 2.14 0.06 -10.59
C GLY A 55 2.14 0.27 -12.11
N MET A 56 1.04 0.75 -12.68
CA MET A 56 0.96 1.08 -14.12
C MET A 56 1.98 2.15 -14.53
N ALA A 57 2.17 3.18 -13.69
CA ALA A 57 3.18 4.20 -13.96
C ALA A 57 4.62 3.65 -13.85
N GLY A 58 4.83 2.64 -12.99
CA GLY A 58 6.12 1.95 -12.85
C GLY A 58 6.47 1.12 -14.07
N ASP A 59 5.52 0.34 -14.58
CA ASP A 59 5.64 -0.43 -15.83
C ASP A 59 6.03 0.48 -17.01
N TRP A 60 5.38 1.65 -17.14
CA TRP A 60 5.75 2.64 -18.16
C TRP A 60 7.13 3.29 -17.94
N ALA A 61 7.65 3.26 -16.72
CA ALA A 61 8.95 3.82 -16.37
C ALA A 61 10.10 2.82 -16.53
N GLU A 62 9.82 1.51 -16.52
CA GLU A 62 10.83 0.43 -16.54
C GLU A 62 11.76 0.54 -17.75
N GLU A 63 11.22 0.60 -18.98
CA GLU A 63 12.05 0.69 -20.19
C GLU A 63 12.95 1.95 -20.20
N ALA A 64 12.46 3.04 -19.62
CA ALA A 64 13.23 4.28 -19.50
C ALA A 64 14.33 4.19 -18.43
N ALA A 65 14.09 3.45 -17.34
CA ALA A 65 15.08 3.18 -16.30
C ALA A 65 16.17 2.22 -16.81
N GLU A 66 15.80 1.17 -17.53
CA GLU A 66 16.76 0.25 -18.15
C GLU A 66 17.71 0.98 -19.12
N LYS A 67 17.15 1.84 -19.99
CA LYS A 67 17.95 2.69 -20.90
C LYS A 67 18.85 3.68 -20.16
N ALA A 68 18.51 4.05 -18.92
CA ALA A 68 19.31 4.94 -18.08
C ALA A 68 20.40 4.20 -17.28
N GLY A 69 20.46 2.86 -17.36
CA GLY A 69 21.49 2.04 -16.73
C GLY A 69 21.04 1.25 -15.50
N THR A 70 19.77 1.35 -15.09
CA THR A 70 19.22 0.53 -14.01
C THR A 70 19.06 -0.91 -14.50
N THR A 71 19.62 -1.89 -13.78
CA THR A 71 19.48 -3.29 -14.20
C THR A 71 18.15 -3.87 -13.74
N LYS A 72 17.60 -4.81 -14.51
CA LYS A 72 16.38 -5.54 -14.13
C LYS A 72 16.48 -6.19 -12.74
N SER A 73 17.65 -6.71 -12.37
CA SER A 73 17.91 -7.27 -11.04
C SER A 73 17.79 -6.27 -9.88
N MET A 74 17.90 -4.96 -10.15
CA MET A 74 17.63 -3.90 -9.18
C MET A 74 16.13 -3.60 -9.09
N ILE A 75 15.41 -3.68 -10.22
CA ILE A 75 13.98 -3.37 -10.33
C ILE A 75 13.11 -4.47 -9.70
N GLU A 76 13.42 -5.74 -9.98
CA GLU A 76 12.60 -6.90 -9.60
C GLU A 76 12.22 -6.97 -8.10
N PRO A 77 13.13 -6.70 -7.13
CA PRO A 77 12.76 -6.68 -5.71
C PRO A 77 11.73 -5.59 -5.37
N HIS A 78 11.90 -4.38 -5.94
CA HIS A 78 10.97 -3.27 -5.74
C HIS A 78 9.59 -3.59 -6.32
N GLU A 79 9.55 -4.09 -7.55
CA GLU A 79 8.32 -4.49 -8.24
C GLU A 79 7.58 -5.62 -7.49
N THR A 80 8.32 -6.63 -7.05
CA THR A 80 7.75 -7.75 -6.27
C THR A 80 7.09 -7.24 -5.00
N LEU A 81 7.75 -6.34 -4.27
CA LEU A 81 7.19 -5.76 -3.05
C LEU A 81 5.99 -4.86 -3.33
N ALA A 82 5.96 -4.17 -4.47
CA ALA A 82 4.79 -3.40 -4.91
C ALA A 82 3.57 -4.30 -5.14
N PHE A 83 3.75 -5.47 -5.79
CA PHE A 83 2.66 -6.45 -5.94
C PHE A 83 2.21 -7.05 -4.60
N VAL A 84 3.14 -7.34 -3.69
CA VAL A 84 2.80 -7.80 -2.34
C VAL A 84 2.00 -6.73 -1.59
N ALA A 85 2.41 -5.45 -1.68
CA ALA A 85 1.69 -4.33 -1.06
C ALA A 85 0.27 -4.18 -1.62
N LEU A 86 0.09 -4.29 -2.94
CA LEU A 86 -1.22 -4.32 -3.59
C LEU A 86 -2.10 -5.49 -3.09
N GLY A 87 -1.52 -6.68 -2.97
CA GLY A 87 -2.18 -7.84 -2.39
C GLY A 87 -2.65 -7.58 -0.97
N ILE A 88 -1.82 -6.94 -0.14
CA ILE A 88 -2.17 -6.57 1.25
C ILE A 88 -3.33 -5.58 1.28
N PHE A 89 -3.32 -4.56 0.42
CA PHE A 89 -4.48 -3.65 0.28
C PHE A 89 -5.75 -4.41 -0.06
N GLY A 90 -5.69 -5.32 -1.04
CA GLY A 90 -6.82 -6.16 -1.46
C GLY A 90 -7.33 -7.05 -0.32
N VAL A 91 -6.44 -7.79 0.35
CA VAL A 91 -6.80 -8.67 1.48
C VAL A 91 -7.40 -7.86 2.63
N ARG A 92 -6.88 -6.67 2.93
CA ARG A 92 -7.44 -5.82 3.99
C ARG A 92 -8.81 -5.26 3.63
N LEU A 93 -9.00 -4.84 2.38
CA LEU A 93 -10.30 -4.36 1.90
C LEU A 93 -11.33 -5.50 1.93
N LEU A 94 -11.01 -6.64 1.32
CA LEU A 94 -11.88 -7.82 1.30
C LEU A 94 -12.16 -8.35 2.72
N GLY A 95 -11.17 -8.36 3.59
CA GLY A 95 -11.31 -8.74 4.99
C GLY A 95 -12.32 -7.85 5.72
N ARG A 96 -12.28 -6.53 5.49
CA ARG A 96 -13.30 -5.63 6.04
C ARG A 96 -14.69 -5.89 5.47
N LEU A 97 -14.80 -6.04 4.15
CA LEU A 97 -16.09 -6.28 3.51
C LEU A 97 -16.72 -7.59 4.00
N GLY A 98 -15.93 -8.66 4.11
CA GLY A 98 -16.37 -9.96 4.64
C GLY A 98 -16.77 -9.90 6.11
N LEU A 99 -16.06 -9.10 6.92
CA LEU A 99 -16.42 -8.83 8.31
C LEU A 99 -17.53 -7.78 8.45
N ARG A 100 -18.06 -7.22 7.35
CA ARG A 100 -19.04 -6.11 7.33
C ARG A 100 -18.57 -4.89 8.12
N ASN A 101 -17.27 -4.61 8.05
CA ASN A 101 -16.55 -3.62 8.84
C ASN A 101 -16.66 -3.83 10.37
N GLN A 102 -17.13 -4.99 10.83
CA GLN A 102 -17.35 -5.33 12.23
C GLN A 102 -16.23 -6.19 12.82
N PHE A 103 -15.52 -5.67 13.84
CA PHE A 103 -14.40 -6.35 14.47
C PHE A 103 -14.77 -6.87 15.86
N THR A 104 -14.35 -8.10 16.13
CA THR A 104 -14.26 -8.68 17.47
C THR A 104 -12.79 -8.70 17.88
N TRP A 105 -12.48 -8.93 19.16
CA TRP A 105 -11.07 -9.03 19.59
C TRP A 105 -10.30 -10.11 18.79
N LYS A 106 -10.97 -11.21 18.43
CA LYS A 106 -10.39 -12.34 17.68
C LYS A 106 -10.08 -12.00 16.23
N THR A 107 -10.89 -11.14 15.60
CA THR A 107 -10.70 -10.73 14.20
C THR A 107 -9.85 -9.48 14.08
N PHE A 108 -9.79 -8.65 15.12
CA PHE A 108 -8.98 -7.44 15.15
C PHE A 108 -7.48 -7.77 15.14
N ALA A 109 -7.02 -8.70 15.97
CA ALA A 109 -5.60 -9.06 16.05
C ALA A 109 -5.00 -9.53 14.70
N PRO A 110 -5.56 -10.53 13.99
CA PRO A 110 -5.02 -10.93 12.69
C PRO A 110 -5.17 -9.83 11.62
N TYR A 111 -6.24 -9.03 11.66
CA TYR A 111 -6.41 -7.91 10.76
C TYR A 111 -5.30 -6.85 10.94
N PHE A 112 -4.98 -6.51 12.20
CA PHE A 112 -3.92 -5.58 12.54
C PHE A 112 -2.52 -6.17 12.28
N LEU A 113 -2.35 -7.48 12.37
CA LEU A 113 -1.11 -8.15 11.96
C LEU A 113 -0.85 -7.97 10.45
N ILE A 114 -1.86 -8.19 9.62
CA ILE A 114 -1.77 -7.95 8.16
C ILE A 114 -1.43 -6.47 7.90
N ALA A 115 -1.97 -5.56 8.70
CA ALA A 115 -1.64 -4.15 8.63
C ALA A 115 -0.16 -3.87 8.90
N ALA A 116 0.39 -4.44 9.98
CA ALA A 116 1.80 -4.31 10.33
C ALA A 116 2.72 -4.90 9.26
N ILE A 117 2.37 -6.07 8.70
CA ILE A 117 3.08 -6.65 7.56
C ILE A 117 3.08 -5.67 6.38
N GLY A 118 1.93 -5.07 6.06
CA GLY A 118 1.81 -4.05 5.00
C GLY A 118 2.73 -2.86 5.20
N LEU A 119 2.81 -2.30 6.42
CA LEU A 119 3.73 -1.21 6.71
C LEU A 119 5.21 -1.63 6.57
N GLY A 120 5.53 -2.87 6.98
CA GLY A 120 6.85 -3.46 6.77
C GLY A 120 7.18 -3.62 5.28
N THR A 121 6.25 -4.14 4.48
CA THR A 121 6.38 -4.26 3.03
C THR A 121 6.60 -2.91 2.37
N LEU A 122 5.84 -1.87 2.72
CA LEU A 122 6.05 -0.52 2.17
C LEU A 122 7.42 0.06 2.54
N SER A 123 7.90 -0.21 3.76
CA SER A 123 9.22 0.25 4.20
C SER A 123 10.33 -0.43 3.39
N ALA A 124 10.24 -1.75 3.19
CA ALA A 124 11.18 -2.50 2.37
C ALA A 124 11.10 -2.07 0.89
N MET A 125 9.90 -1.91 0.34
CA MET A 125 9.67 -1.44 -1.04
C MET A 125 10.29 -0.07 -1.27
N GLY A 126 10.16 0.84 -0.30
CA GLY A 126 10.76 2.17 -0.34
C GLY A 126 12.28 2.14 -0.31
N HIS A 127 12.89 1.21 0.43
CA HIS A 127 14.34 1.02 0.41
C HIS A 127 14.85 0.63 -0.98
N TYR A 128 14.31 -0.45 -1.56
CA TYR A 128 14.68 -0.87 -2.91
C TYR A 128 14.32 0.18 -3.99
N GLY A 129 13.22 0.91 -3.81
CA GLY A 129 12.86 2.00 -4.72
C GLY A 129 13.82 3.19 -4.66
N GLY A 130 14.42 3.45 -3.50
CA GLY A 130 15.47 4.46 -3.32
C GLY A 130 16.77 4.12 -4.04
N ASP A 131 17.05 2.82 -4.23
CA ASP A 131 18.24 2.37 -4.99
C ASP A 131 18.07 2.51 -6.52
N LEU A 132 16.86 2.85 -7.00
CA LEU A 132 16.54 3.01 -8.43
C LEU A 132 16.69 4.45 -8.95
N VAL A 133 16.97 5.43 -8.08
CA VAL A 133 16.98 6.88 -8.42
C VAL A 133 18.34 7.53 -8.29
#